data_AF-A0A1S1N2H8-F1
#
_entry.id   AF-A0A1S1N2H8-F1
#
_cell.length_a   1.000
_cell.length_b   1.000
_cell.length_c   1.000
_cell.angle_alpha   90.00
_cell.angle_beta   90.00
_cell.angle_gamma   90.00
#
_symmetry.space_group_name_H-M   'P 1'
#
loop_
_entity.id
_entity.type
_entity.pdbx_description
1 polymer ?
#
loop_
_entity_poly.entity_id
_entity_poly.type
_entity_poly.pdbx_seq_one_letter_code
_entity_poly.pdbx_strand_id
1 'polypeptide(L)'
;MSTWFNYAATAKILIFGLLAGAALPALFAVGVRLGAAAGGDTAARRRTGLLAARWVIFALLLVIVVAGVLFIARDFIEHRIGWQWDDWGGWDDVFDLD
;
A
#
# COMPACT_ATOMS: atom_id res chain seq x y z
N MET A 1 -26.12 -25.40 -4.03
CA MET A 1 -24.84 -26.13 -4.01
C MET A 1 -23.67 -25.14 -3.99
N SER A 2 -23.58 -24.29 -2.96
CA SER A 2 -22.58 -23.21 -2.85
C SER A 2 -21.93 -23.12 -1.46
N THR A 3 -22.22 -24.06 -0.56
CA THR A 3 -21.75 -24.02 0.83
C THR A 3 -20.26 -24.34 0.99
N TRP A 4 -19.62 -24.92 -0.02
CA TRP A 4 -18.18 -25.23 0.01
C TRP A 4 -17.28 -24.07 -0.45
N PHE A 5 -17.81 -23.12 -1.23
CA PHE A 5 -17.03 -22.02 -1.79
C PHE A 5 -17.71 -20.68 -1.52
N ASN A 6 -17.14 -19.90 -0.60
CA ASN A 6 -17.63 -18.57 -0.28
C ASN A 6 -17.15 -17.57 -1.35
N TYR A 7 -18.01 -17.33 -2.34
CA TYR A 7 -17.75 -16.38 -3.42
C TYR A 7 -17.55 -14.95 -2.91
N ALA A 8 -18.27 -14.55 -1.86
CA ALA A 8 -18.14 -13.22 -1.27
C ALA A 8 -16.76 -13.03 -0.61
N ALA A 9 -16.31 -14.01 0.18
CA ALA A 9 -14.98 -13.99 0.78
C ALA A 9 -13.88 -14.02 -0.30
N THR A 10 -14.03 -14.89 -1.30
CA THR A 10 -13.08 -14.96 -2.44
C THR A 10 -13.00 -13.63 -3.18
N ALA A 11 -14.14 -12.98 -3.47
CA ALA A 11 -14.18 -11.69 -4.15
C ALA A 11 -13.51 -10.59 -3.31
N LYS A 12 -13.74 -10.57 -1.99
CA LYS A 12 -13.08 -9.63 -1.06
C LYS A 12 -11.55 -9.78 -1.13
N ILE A 13 -11.04 -11.02 -1.04
CA ILE A 13 -9.59 -11.30 -1.12
C ILE A 13 -9.04 -10.92 -2.50
N LEU A 14 -9.75 -11.26 -3.58
CA LEU A 14 -9.34 -10.93 -4.93
C LEU A 14 -9.20 -9.41 -5.11
N ILE A 15 -10.21 -8.64 -4.72
CA ILE A 15 -10.20 -7.19 -4.83
C ILE A 15 -9.07 -6.61 -3.98
N PHE A 16 -8.91 -7.10 -2.74
CA PHE A 16 -7.87 -6.61 -1.85
C PHE A 16 -6.47 -6.92 -2.39
N GLY A 17 -6.22 -8.16 -2.81
CA GLY A 17 -4.96 -8.59 -3.41
C GLY A 17 -4.66 -7.84 -4.72
N LEU A 18 -5.68 -7.58 -5.53
CA LEU A 18 -5.53 -6.79 -6.75
C LEU A 18 -5.19 -5.33 -6.45
N LEU A 19 -5.90 -4.70 -5.51
CA LEU A 19 -5.64 -3.32 -5.10
C LEU A 19 -4.26 -3.19 -4.46
N ALA A 20 -3.94 -4.04 -3.48
CA ALA A 20 -2.64 -4.03 -2.81
C ALA A 20 -1.50 -4.33 -3.79
N GLY A 21 -1.66 -5.34 -4.65
CA GLY A 21 -0.64 -5.74 -5.62
C GLY A 21 -0.43 -4.74 -6.76
N ALA A 22 -1.49 -4.10 -7.25
CA ALA A 22 -1.42 -3.16 -8.37
C ALA A 22 -1.15 -1.70 -7.94
N ALA A 23 -1.50 -1.33 -6.71
CA ALA A 23 -1.29 0.03 -6.20
C ALA A 23 0.20 0.42 -6.17
N LEU A 24 1.09 -0.48 -5.72
CA LEU A 24 2.53 -0.20 -5.68
C LEU A 24 3.13 0.04 -7.08
N PRO A 25 2.95 -0.85 -8.08
CA PRO A 25 3.38 -0.60 -9.45
C PRO A 25 2.77 0.68 -10.06
N ALA A 26 1.49 0.95 -9.79
CA ALA A 26 0.81 2.14 -10.31
C ALA A 26 1.42 3.43 -9.74
N LEU A 27 1.60 3.51 -8.41
CA LEU A 27 2.25 4.65 -7.76
C LEU A 27 3.67 4.86 -8.28
N PHE A 28 4.42 3.77 -8.48
CA PHE A 28 5.77 3.87 -9.06
C PHE A 28 5.74 4.47 -10.47
N ALA A 29 4.83 4.00 -11.32
CA ALA A 29 4.66 4.53 -12.67
C ALA A 29 4.29 6.03 -12.67
N VAL A 30 3.43 6.48 -11.74
CA VAL A 30 3.09 7.90 -11.58
C VAL A 30 4.33 8.71 -11.18
N GLY A 31 5.14 8.22 -10.23
CA GLY A 31 6.38 8.87 -9.82
C GLY A 31 7.39 9.03 -10.96
N VAL A 32 7.55 7.99 -11.79
CA VAL A 32 8.39 8.04 -13.01
C VAL A 32 7.83 9.06 -14.01
N ARG A 33 6.51 9.07 -14.23
CA ARG A 33 5.85 10.00 -15.15
C ARG A 33 6.01 11.46 -14.74
N LEU A 34 5.88 11.77 -13.44
CA LEU A 34 6.13 13.12 -12.91
C LEU A 34 7.59 13.53 -13.09
N GLY A 35 8.53 12.59 -12.89
CA GLY A 35 9.94 12.81 -13.16
C GLY A 35 10.22 13.17 -14.63
N ALA A 36 9.63 12.43 -15.57
CA ALA A 36 9.74 12.72 -17.00
C ALA A 36 9.13 14.08 -17.36
N ALA A 37 7.97 14.42 -16.79
CA ALA A 37 7.32 15.72 -17.00
C ALA A 37 8.16 16.91 -16.48
N ALA A 38 8.93 16.70 -15.40
CA ALA A 38 9.83 17.72 -14.84
C ALA A 38 11.15 17.88 -15.63
N GLY A 39 11.50 16.91 -16.48
CA GLY A 39 12.73 16.92 -17.29
C GLY A 39 12.61 17.65 -18.63
N GLY A 40 11.38 17.91 -19.10
CA GLY A 40 11.12 18.68 -20.32
C GLY A 40 11.31 20.19 -20.12
N ASP A 41 11.02 20.96 -21.18
CA ASP A 41 11.16 22.43 -21.23
C ASP A 41 10.11 23.14 -20.36
N THR A 42 10.26 22.98 -19.05
CA THR A 42 9.33 23.44 -18.03
C THR A 42 9.94 24.57 -17.24
N ALA A 43 9.19 25.66 -17.07
CA ALA A 43 9.61 26.80 -16.26
C ALA A 43 10.11 26.35 -14.87
N ALA A 44 11.20 26.95 -14.39
CA ALA A 44 11.91 26.51 -13.19
C ALA A 44 11.01 26.33 -11.94
N ARG A 45 10.01 27.19 -11.77
CA ARG A 45 9.03 27.10 -10.67
C ARG A 45 8.11 25.88 -10.79
N ARG A 46 7.68 25.55 -12.01
CA ARG A 46 6.84 24.37 -12.30
C ARG A 46 7.63 23.07 -12.16
N ARG A 47 8.89 23.07 -12.60
CA ARG A 47 9.84 21.95 -12.41
C ARG A 47 10.03 21.61 -10.93
N THR A 48 10.21 22.62 -10.09
CA THR A 48 10.37 22.43 -8.63
C THR A 48 9.13 21.76 -8.02
N GLY A 49 7.92 22.21 -8.40
CA GLY A 49 6.67 21.60 -7.94
C GLY A 49 6.51 20.14 -8.39
N LEU A 50 6.85 19.81 -9.63
CA LEU A 50 6.79 18.44 -10.15
C LEU A 50 7.79 17.50 -9.47
N LEU A 51 9.00 17.99 -9.16
CA LEU A 51 10.00 17.23 -8.41
C LEU A 51 9.56 16.96 -6.97
N ALA A 52 8.99 17.97 -6.29
CA ALA A 52 8.43 17.79 -4.95
C ALA A 52 7.30 16.75 -4.95
N ALA A 53 6.36 16.85 -5.89
CA ALA A 53 5.26 15.89 -6.03
C ALA A 53 5.77 14.46 -6.29
N ARG A 54 6.78 14.29 -7.14
CA ARG A 54 7.44 13.00 -7.36
C ARG A 54 7.99 12.42 -6.05
N TRP A 55 8.73 13.20 -5.27
CA TRP A 55 9.30 12.74 -4.00
C TRP A 55 8.24 12.35 -2.99
N VAL A 56 7.12 13.07 -2.94
CA VAL A 56 5.97 12.70 -2.09
C VAL A 56 5.43 11.32 -2.47
N ILE A 57 5.29 11.02 -3.76
CA ILE A 57 4.83 9.69 -4.21
C ILE A 57 5.82 8.59 -3.82
N PHE A 58 7.12 8.84 -3.98
CA PHE A 58 8.14 7.86 -3.56
C PHE A 58 8.21 7.68 -2.04
N ALA A 59 8.02 8.74 -1.27
CA ALA A 59 7.94 8.66 0.19
C ALA A 59 6.70 7.86 0.63
N LEU A 60 5.54 8.11 0.00
CA LEU A 60 4.32 7.33 0.24
C LEU A 60 4.52 5.84 -0.08
N LEU A 61 5.15 5.54 -1.22
CA LEU A 61 5.52 4.17 -1.58
C LEU A 61 6.41 3.49 -0.53
N LEU A 62 7.43 4.21 -0.06
CA LEU A 62 8.32 3.69 0.98
C LEU A 62 7.55 3.39 2.27
N VAL A 63 6.64 4.28 2.70
CA VAL A 63 5.79 4.07 3.87
C VAL A 63 4.92 2.82 3.69
N ILE A 64 4.30 2.64 2.52
CA ILE A 64 3.48 1.45 2.21
C ILE A 64 4.32 0.16 2.30
N VAL A 65 5.51 0.16 1.70
CA VAL A 65 6.42 -1.01 1.74
C VAL A 65 6.85 -1.32 3.18
N VAL A 66 7.27 -0.30 3.93
CA VAL A 66 7.70 -0.46 5.32
C VAL A 66 6.54 -0.99 6.16
N ALA A 67 5.33 -0.44 6.02
CA ALA A 67 4.16 -0.93 6.72
C ALA A 67 3.85 -2.40 6.38
N GLY A 68 3.93 -2.79 5.10
CA GLY A 68 3.74 -4.18 4.69
C GLY A 68 4.80 -5.14 5.27
N VAL A 69 6.06 -4.71 5.29
CA VAL A 69 7.14 -5.49 5.93
C VAL A 69 6.93 -5.60 7.43
N LEU A 70 6.55 -4.51 8.10
CA LEU A 70 6.29 -4.50 9.54
C LEU A 70 5.08 -5.36 9.91
N PHE A 71 4.08 -5.42 9.03
CA PHE A 71 2.93 -6.30 9.17
C PHE A 71 3.33 -7.78 9.08
N ILE A 72 4.13 -8.17 8.07
CA ILE A 72 4.63 -9.56 7.94
C ILE A 72 5.59 -9.90 9.09
N ALA A 73 6.40 -8.93 9.52
CA ALA A 73 7.39 -9.10 10.57
C ALA A 73 6.82 -8.96 11.99
N ARG A 74 5.54 -8.60 12.14
CA ARG A 74 4.89 -8.29 13.42
C ARG A 74 5.16 -9.37 14.46
N ASP A 75 4.89 -10.63 14.11
CA ASP A 75 5.06 -11.77 15.00
C ASP A 75 6.54 -11.95 15.39
N PHE A 76 7.47 -11.73 14.47
CA PHE A 76 8.90 -11.79 14.78
C PHE A 76 9.34 -10.68 15.75
N ILE A 77 8.76 -9.50 15.62
CA ILE A 77 9.03 -8.32 16.45
C ILE A 77 8.47 -8.55 17.86
N GLU A 78 7.22 -9.00 17.98
CA GLU A 78 6.59 -9.35 19.27
C GLU A 78 7.47 -10.33 20.07
N HIS A 79 7.96 -11.38 19.44
CA HIS A 79 8.75 -12.42 20.11
C HIS A 79 10.18 -12.00 20.45
N ARG A 80 10.75 -10.99 19.77
CA ARG A 80 12.18 -10.61 19.95
C ARG A 80 12.39 -9.33 20.72
N ILE A 81 11.46 -8.37 20.63
CA ILE A 81 11.57 -7.07 21.30
C ILE A 81 10.44 -6.80 22.30
N GLY A 82 9.47 -7.71 22.44
CA GLY A 82 8.38 -7.60 23.42
C GLY A 82 7.41 -6.44 23.14
N TRP A 83 7.43 -5.89 21.93
CA TRP A 83 6.47 -4.87 21.52
C TRP A 83 5.12 -5.53 21.26
N GLN A 84 4.15 -5.34 22.15
CA GLN A 84 2.78 -5.78 21.94
C GLN A 84 2.07 -4.78 21.03
N TRP A 85 1.79 -5.20 19.80
CA TRP A 85 0.95 -4.44 18.90
C TRP A 85 -0.50 -4.55 19.39
N ASP A 86 -1.24 -3.43 19.44
CA ASP A 86 -2.68 -3.47 19.69
C ASP A 86 -3.33 -4.46 18.72
N ASP A 87 -4.36 -5.15 19.20
CA ASP A 87 -5.12 -6.14 18.48
C ASP A 87 -5.74 -5.50 17.23
N TRP A 88 -5.03 -5.60 16.11
CA TRP A 88 -5.55 -5.39 14.75
C TRP A 88 -6.70 -6.35 14.39
N GLY A 89 -7.45 -6.90 15.36
CA GLY A 89 -8.54 -7.86 15.19
C GLY A 89 -9.86 -7.25 14.72
N GLY A 90 -10.00 -5.92 14.69
CA GLY A 90 -11.23 -5.26 14.20
C GLY A 90 -11.55 -5.47 12.72
N TRP A 91 -10.75 -6.24 11.98
CA TRP A 91 -11.10 -6.68 10.62
C TRP A 91 -12.36 -7.55 10.61
N ASP A 92 -12.64 -8.23 11.72
CA ASP A 92 -13.80 -9.09 11.90
C ASP A 92 -15.09 -8.25 11.80
N ASP A 93 -15.07 -7.04 12.40
CA ASP A 93 -16.16 -6.04 12.34
C ASP A 93 -16.26 -5.36 10.96
N VAL A 94 -15.12 -5.13 10.29
CA VAL A 94 -15.09 -4.51 8.94
C VAL A 94 -15.60 -5.48 7.87
N PHE A 95 -15.38 -6.79 8.08
CA PHE A 95 -15.74 -7.82 7.13
C PHE A 95 -16.96 -8.66 7.51
N ASP A 96 -17.54 -8.42 8.70
CA ASP A 96 -18.73 -9.07 9.26
C ASP A 96 -18.55 -10.60 9.27
N LEU A 97 -17.48 -11.05 9.93
CA LEU A 97 -17.05 -12.44 10.03
C LEU A 97 -17.32 -12.98 11.46
N ASP A 98 -18.59 -13.12 11.84
CA ASP A 98 -19.03 -13.92 13.01
C ASP A 98 -19.12 -15.43 12.68
#